data_AF-E3FJF5-F1
#
_entry.id   AF-E3FJF5-F1
#
_cell.length_a   1.000
_cell.length_b   1.000
_cell.length_c   1.000
_cell.angle_alpha   90.00
_cell.angle_beta   90.00
_cell.angle_gamma   90.00
#
_symmetry.space_group_name_H-M   'P 1'
#
loop_
_entity.id
_entity.type
_entity.pdbx_description
1 polymer ?
#
loop_
_entity_poly.entity_id
_entity_poly.type
_entity_poly.pdbx_seq_one_letter_code
_entity_poly.pdbx_strand_id
1 'polypeptide(L)'
;MKLTHPVLGKVAVGVHHLVLAAFVGPRPHGLVCDHINADRSDNRSENLRWVSAPENIQHAAALGRMDGRPGARSHSPLTEEDVRKIRRLRFTGERLKSLALRFGVSLTTVSNIGRGRTWKEVQP
;
A
#
# COMPACT_ATOMS: atom_id res chain seq x y z
N MET A 1 -17.08 12.35 -10.43
CA MET A 1 -18.24 12.90 -11.16
C MET A 1 -18.58 11.98 -12.33
N LYS A 2 -19.87 11.83 -12.66
CA LYS A 2 -20.31 11.07 -13.85
C LYS A 2 -20.60 12.07 -14.98
N LEU A 3 -20.02 11.84 -16.15
CA LEU A 3 -20.21 12.64 -17.36
C LEU A 3 -20.70 11.74 -18.50
N THR A 4 -21.38 12.32 -19.48
CA THR A 4 -21.78 11.60 -20.69
C THR A 4 -20.92 12.09 -21.85
N HIS A 5 -20.17 11.18 -22.47
CA HIS A 5 -19.37 11.45 -23.67
C HIS A 5 -20.09 10.89 -24.90
N PRO A 6 -20.14 11.62 -26.03
CA PRO A 6 -20.91 11.20 -27.22
C PRO A 6 -20.48 9.84 -27.80
N VAL A 7 -19.20 9.47 -27.64
CA VAL A 7 -18.66 8.19 -28.15
C VAL A 7 -18.51 7.14 -27.05
N LEU A 8 -18.20 7.54 -25.81
CA LEU A 8 -17.82 6.61 -24.73
C LEU A 8 -19.00 6.32 -23.78
N GLY A 9 -20.14 6.98 -23.97
CA GLY A 9 -21.28 6.88 -23.08
C GLY A 9 -21.01 7.50 -21.70
N LYS A 10 -21.58 6.92 -20.65
CA LYS A 10 -21.41 7.42 -19.28
C LYS A 10 -20.03 7.03 -18.74
N VAL A 11 -19.21 8.02 -18.42
CA VAL A 11 -17.86 7.86 -17.86
C VAL A 11 -17.76 8.49 -16.47
N ALA A 12 -16.97 7.87 -15.59
CA ALA A 12 -16.66 8.42 -14.28
C ALA A 12 -15.27 9.10 -14.34
N VAL A 13 -15.23 10.38 -13.99
CA VAL A 13 -13.98 11.18 -13.98
C VAL A 13 -13.82 11.86 -12.62
N GLY A 14 -12.59 11.91 -12.10
CA GLY A 14 -12.25 12.64 -10.88
C GLY A 14 -12.37 14.14 -11.10
N VAL A 15 -12.96 14.87 -10.14
CA VAL A 15 -13.08 16.34 -10.22
C VAL A 15 -11.69 16.98 -10.30
N HIS A 16 -10.75 16.55 -9.46
CA HIS A 16 -9.34 16.98 -9.50
C HIS A 16 -8.69 16.81 -10.88
N HIS A 17 -8.99 15.74 -11.62
CA HIS A 17 -8.45 15.54 -12.97
C HIS A 17 -9.02 16.57 -13.96
N LEU A 18 -10.32 16.89 -13.86
CA LEU A 18 -10.94 17.91 -14.71
C LEU A 18 -10.40 19.30 -14.40
N VAL A 19 -10.23 19.63 -13.11
CA VAL A 19 -9.64 20.91 -12.69
C VAL A 19 -8.20 21.03 -13.21
N LEU A 20 -7.34 20.04 -12.98
CA LEU A 20 -5.98 20.08 -13.51
C LEU A 20 -5.94 20.17 -15.03
N ALA A 21 -6.78 19.38 -15.72
CA ALA A 21 -6.86 19.40 -17.17
C ALA A 21 -7.25 20.78 -17.72
N ALA A 22 -8.18 21.46 -17.06
CA ALA A 22 -8.72 22.75 -17.50
C ALA A 22 -7.80 23.94 -17.18
N PHE A 23 -7.16 23.95 -16.00
CA PHE A 23 -6.42 25.12 -15.51
C PHE A 23 -4.89 24.98 -15.61
N VAL A 24 -4.36 23.76 -15.71
CA VAL A 24 -2.91 23.50 -15.83
C VAL A 24 -2.59 22.88 -17.18
N GLY A 25 -3.38 21.92 -17.61
CA GLY A 25 -3.23 21.23 -18.90
C GLY A 25 -3.53 19.73 -18.80
N PRO A 26 -3.70 19.07 -19.96
CA PRO A 26 -4.04 17.66 -20.02
C PRO A 26 -3.01 16.81 -19.27
N ARG A 27 -3.46 15.71 -18.67
CA ARG A 27 -2.61 14.78 -17.94
C ARG A 27 -1.43 14.31 -18.81
N PRO A 28 -0.18 14.66 -18.47
CA PRO A 28 0.97 14.13 -19.18
C PRO A 28 1.10 12.61 -18.98
N HIS A 29 1.69 11.92 -19.95
CA HIS A 29 1.87 10.48 -19.90
C HIS A 29 2.67 10.06 -18.65
N GLY A 30 2.21 9.02 -17.95
CA GLY A 30 2.88 8.48 -16.78
C GLY A 30 2.75 9.29 -15.48
N LEU A 31 2.12 10.47 -15.50
CA LEU A 31 1.90 11.28 -14.30
C LEU A 31 0.58 10.94 -13.62
N VAL A 32 0.44 11.28 -12.34
CA VAL A 32 -0.76 11.12 -11.50
C VAL A 32 -1.10 12.44 -10.84
N CYS A 33 -2.36 12.63 -10.45
CA CYS A 33 -2.77 13.81 -9.68
C CYS A 33 -2.40 13.62 -8.21
N ASP A 34 -1.76 14.63 -7.63
CA ASP A 34 -1.47 14.75 -6.20
C ASP A 34 -2.16 15.98 -5.62
N HIS A 35 -2.63 15.86 -4.38
CA HIS A 35 -3.20 16.95 -3.58
C HIS A 35 -2.09 17.44 -2.66
N ILE A 36 -1.64 18.70 -2.80
CA ILE A 36 -0.48 19.25 -2.10
C ILE A 36 -0.71 19.27 -0.58
N ASN A 37 -1.86 19.77 -0.13
CA ASN A 37 -2.26 19.68 1.28
C ASN A 37 -2.80 18.30 1.68
N ALA A 38 -2.92 17.42 0.69
CA ALA A 38 -3.32 16.03 0.82
C ALA A 38 -4.79 15.85 1.29
N ASP A 39 -5.58 16.91 1.29
CA ASP A 39 -7.03 16.85 1.42
C ASP A 39 -7.69 16.61 0.05
N ARG A 40 -8.34 15.45 -0.10
CA ARG A 40 -9.01 15.05 -1.36
C ARG A 40 -10.25 15.89 -1.67
N SER A 41 -10.78 16.64 -0.69
CA SER A 41 -11.92 17.53 -0.86
C SER A 41 -11.52 18.89 -1.42
N ASP A 42 -10.28 19.34 -1.20
CA ASP A 42 -9.74 20.59 -1.72
C ASP A 42 -9.26 20.42 -3.16
N ASN A 43 -10.16 20.70 -4.10
CA ASN A 43 -9.91 20.56 -5.54
C ASN A 43 -9.57 21.90 -6.21
N ARG A 44 -9.08 22.91 -5.47
CA ARG A 44 -8.57 24.15 -6.09
C ARG A 44 -7.33 23.84 -6.93
N SER A 45 -7.19 24.45 -8.10
CA SER A 45 -6.07 24.18 -9.01
C SER A 45 -4.70 24.43 -8.36
N GLU A 46 -4.61 25.43 -7.49
CA GLU A 46 -3.40 25.74 -6.69
C GLU A 46 -3.00 24.65 -5.70
N ASN A 47 -3.93 23.75 -5.32
CA ASN A 47 -3.69 22.63 -4.43
C ASN A 47 -3.43 21.31 -5.19
N LEU A 48 -3.49 21.31 -6.52
CA LEU A 48 -3.37 20.11 -7.34
C LEU A 48 -2.10 20.19 -8.21
N ARG A 49 -1.48 19.05 -8.47
CA ARG A 49 -0.37 18.96 -9.43
C ARG A 49 -0.29 17.60 -10.11
N TRP A 50 0.25 17.58 -11.32
CA TRP A 50 0.70 16.36 -11.96
C TRP A 50 2.09 16.01 -11.43
N VAL A 51 2.24 14.80 -10.89
CA VAL A 51 3.52 14.28 -10.38
C VAL A 51 3.74 12.87 -10.90
N SER A 52 4.99 12.42 -10.91
CA SER A 52 5.32 11.02 -11.16
C SER A 52 4.87 10.15 -9.98
N ALA A 53 4.71 8.84 -10.22
CA ALA A 53 4.38 7.91 -9.15
C ALA A 53 5.43 7.90 -8.00
N PRO A 54 6.76 7.94 -8.27
CA PRO A 54 7.76 8.07 -7.21
C PRO A 54 7.61 9.35 -6.37
N GLU A 55 7.39 10.50 -7.01
CA GLU A 55 7.20 11.78 -6.31
C GLU A 55 5.94 11.75 -5.44
N ASN A 56 4.83 11.16 -5.92
CA ASN A 56 3.61 11.02 -5.13
C ASN A 56 3.83 10.15 -3.88
N ILE A 57 4.60 9.06 -4.01
CA ILE A 57 4.96 8.19 -2.88
C ILE A 57 5.85 8.94 -1.89
N GLN A 58 6.87 9.65 -2.37
CA GLN A 58 7.75 10.47 -1.54
C GLN A 58 6.96 11.56 -0.79
N HIS A 59 6.01 12.21 -1.45
CA HIS A 59 5.13 13.20 -0.85
C HIS A 59 4.24 12.58 0.24
N ALA A 60 3.60 11.44 -0.05
CA ALA A 60 2.82 10.70 0.94
C ALA A 60 3.67 10.27 2.15
N ALA A 61 4.94 9.89 1.93
CA ALA A 61 5.89 9.56 3.00
C ALA A 61 6.23 10.77 3.86
N ALA A 62 6.54 11.91 3.24
CA ALA A 62 6.82 13.16 3.94
C ALA A 62 5.64 13.63 4.80
N LEU A 63 4.41 13.34 4.37
CA LEU A 63 3.19 13.64 5.09
C LEU A 63 2.81 12.60 6.16
N GLY A 64 3.64 11.58 6.40
CA GLY A 64 3.36 10.50 7.36
C GLY A 64 2.15 9.63 6.99
N ARG A 65 1.75 9.64 5.70
CA ARG A 65 0.62 8.87 5.16
C ARG A 65 1.03 7.51 4.63
N MET A 66 2.34 7.30 4.50
CA MET A 66 2.86 5.95 4.47
C MET A 66 2.68 5.41 5.88
N ASP A 67 1.95 4.32 6.00
CA ASP A 67 1.64 3.58 7.22
C ASP A 67 2.87 2.97 7.92
N GLY A 68 4.06 3.52 7.64
CA GLY A 68 5.25 3.34 8.46
C GLY A 68 5.75 1.90 8.51
N ARG A 69 5.50 1.09 7.48
CA ARG A 69 6.02 -0.29 7.43
C ARG A 69 7.13 -0.43 6.40
N PRO A 70 8.36 0.04 6.68
CA PRO A 70 9.54 -0.57 6.09
C PRO A 70 9.63 -2.01 6.62
N GLY A 71 9.28 -2.99 5.79
CA GLY A 71 9.30 -4.42 6.16
C GLY A 71 8.23 -5.24 5.43
N ALA A 72 8.59 -6.43 4.95
CA ALA A 72 7.83 -7.19 3.96
C ALA A 72 6.53 -7.82 4.51
N ARG A 73 5.47 -7.01 4.58
CA ARG A 73 4.05 -7.29 4.25
C ARG A 73 3.17 -6.38 5.12
N SER A 74 2.67 -5.31 4.52
CA SER A 74 1.82 -4.27 5.15
C SER A 74 0.56 -4.79 5.85
N HIS A 75 0.17 -6.05 5.62
CA HIS A 75 -1.00 -6.69 6.24
C HIS A 75 -0.68 -7.92 7.09
N SER A 76 0.59 -8.25 7.30
CA SER A 76 0.92 -9.36 8.20
C SER A 76 0.76 -8.92 9.66
N PRO A 77 0.10 -9.71 10.51
CA PRO A 77 0.06 -9.46 11.96
C PRO A 77 1.40 -9.83 12.65
N LEU A 78 2.38 -10.32 11.90
CA LEU A 78 3.65 -10.82 12.42
C LEU A 78 4.77 -9.81 12.16
N THR A 79 5.63 -9.63 13.15
CA THR A 79 6.91 -8.93 13.03
C THR A 79 8.03 -9.87 12.58
N GLU A 80 9.18 -9.34 12.19
CA GLU A 80 10.37 -10.17 11.94
C GLU A 80 10.80 -10.96 13.19
N GLU A 81 10.64 -10.40 14.39
CA GLU A 81 10.95 -11.09 15.64
C GLU A 81 10.02 -12.30 15.85
N ASP A 82 8.72 -12.14 15.59
CA ASP A 82 7.76 -13.25 15.64
C ASP A 82 8.16 -14.35 14.67
N VAL A 83 8.62 -14.00 13.47
CA VAL A 83 9.07 -14.95 12.45
C VAL A 83 10.30 -15.73 12.94
N ARG A 84 11.31 -15.06 13.51
CA ARG A 84 12.48 -15.73 14.11
C ARG A 84 12.05 -16.68 15.24
N LYS A 85 11.13 -16.22 16.09
CA LYS A 85 10.58 -17.00 17.22
C LYS A 85 9.81 -18.23 16.74
N ILE A 86 8.95 -18.08 15.74
CA ILE A 86 8.21 -19.19 15.11
C ILE A 86 9.18 -20.23 14.54
N ARG A 87 10.25 -19.80 13.85
CA ARG A 87 11.26 -20.72 13.30
C ARG A 87 12.01 -21.47 14.39
N ARG A 88 12.50 -20.77 15.41
CA ARG A 88 13.17 -21.38 16.55
C ARG A 88 12.28 -22.41 17.26
N LEU A 89 11.05 -22.03 17.59
CA LEU A 89 10.09 -22.91 18.27
C LEU A 89 9.69 -24.11 17.41
N ARG A 90 9.59 -23.91 16.10
CA ARG A 90 9.32 -25.00 15.17
C ARG A 90 10.49 -25.99 15.09
N PHE A 91 11.72 -25.48 15.11
CA PHE A 91 12.93 -26.29 15.16
C PHE A 91 13.01 -27.12 16.45
N THR A 92 12.60 -26.56 17.59
CA THR A 92 12.52 -27.30 18.87
C THR A 92 11.33 -28.27 18.97
N GLY A 93 10.58 -28.48 17.89
CA GLY A 93 9.51 -29.48 17.81
C GLY A 93 8.11 -29.00 18.20
N GLU A 94 7.91 -27.70 18.42
CA GLU A 94 6.58 -27.19 18.80
C GLU A 94 5.57 -27.41 17.66
N ARG A 95 4.35 -27.85 18.02
CA ARG A 95 3.31 -28.19 17.04
C ARG A 95 2.79 -26.93 16.34
N LEU A 96 2.52 -27.04 15.03
CA LEU A 96 1.97 -25.93 14.22
C LEU A 96 0.70 -25.32 14.83
N LYS A 97 -0.17 -26.15 15.42
CA LYS A 97 -1.41 -25.69 16.07
C LYS A 97 -1.16 -24.82 17.31
N SER A 98 -0.14 -25.14 18.11
CA SER A 98 0.27 -24.31 19.26
C SER A 98 0.72 -22.93 18.78
N LEU A 99 1.63 -22.93 17.80
CA LEU A 99 2.18 -21.71 17.22
C LEU A 99 1.10 -20.84 16.55
N ALA A 100 0.21 -21.44 15.77
CA ALA A 100 -0.88 -20.74 15.10
C ALA A 100 -1.77 -20.00 16.10
N LEU A 101 -2.17 -20.69 17.18
CA LEU A 101 -2.96 -20.10 18.25
C LEU A 101 -2.20 -18.98 18.97
N ARG A 102 -0.93 -19.23 19.31
CA ARG A 102 -0.08 -18.30 20.06
C ARG A 102 0.16 -16.98 19.32
N PHE A 103 0.36 -17.05 18.00
CA PHE A 103 0.69 -15.89 17.17
C PHE A 103 -0.53 -15.34 16.40
N GLY A 104 -1.73 -15.88 16.62
CA GLY A 104 -2.95 -15.37 15.99
C GLY A 104 -2.96 -15.51 14.46
N VAL A 105 -2.31 -16.55 13.91
CA VAL A 105 -2.19 -16.77 12.47
C VAL A 105 -2.63 -18.16 12.05
N SER A 106 -2.90 -18.35 10.76
CA SER A 106 -3.28 -19.66 10.23
C SER A 106 -2.15 -20.70 10.37
N LEU A 107 -2.53 -21.98 10.47
CA LEU A 107 -1.59 -23.11 10.40
C LEU A 107 -0.70 -23.04 9.16
N THR A 108 -1.27 -22.64 8.02
CA THR A 108 -0.57 -22.47 6.73
C THR A 108 0.50 -21.39 6.82
N THR A 109 0.22 -20.27 7.50
CA THR A 109 1.18 -19.18 7.75
C THR A 109 2.39 -19.70 8.53
N VAL A 110 2.16 -20.39 9.65
CA VAL A 110 3.24 -21.01 10.45
C VAL A 110 4.02 -22.04 9.63
N SER A 111 3.32 -22.87 8.85
CA SER A 111 3.92 -23.87 7.98
C SER A 111 4.85 -23.27 6.92
N ASN A 112 4.44 -22.15 6.33
CA ASN A 112 5.21 -21.45 5.30
C ASN A 112 6.42 -20.72 5.90
N ILE A 113 6.27 -20.13 7.08
CA ILE A 113 7.36 -19.50 7.83
C ILE A 113 8.41 -20.53 8.23
N GLY A 114 7.99 -21.66 8.82
CA GLY A 114 8.89 -22.72 9.27
C GLY A 114 9.65 -23.41 8.13
N ARG A 115 9.06 -23.45 6.92
CA ARG A 115 9.73 -23.97 5.71
C ARG A 115 10.51 -22.92 4.92
N GLY A 116 10.59 -21.67 5.40
CA GLY A 116 11.25 -20.59 4.68
C GLY A 116 10.60 -20.21 3.34
N ARG A 117 9.34 -20.60 3.09
CA ARG A 117 8.61 -20.22 1.86
C ARG A 117 8.21 -18.75 1.86
N THR A 118 8.01 -18.20 3.05
CA THR A 118 7.70 -16.78 3.32
C THR A 118 8.74 -16.21 4.28
N TRP A 119 8.88 -14.88 4.27
CA TRP A 119 9.88 -14.16 5.08
C TRP A 119 11.31 -14.62 4.78
N LYS A 120 11.68 -14.64 3.49
CA LYS A 120 12.96 -15.21 3.01
C LYS A 120 14.17 -14.39 3.47
N GLU A 121 13.94 -13.09 3.63
CA GLU A 121 14.87 -12.06 4.07
C GLU A 121 15.22 -12.16 5.56
N VAL A 122 14.30 -12.68 6.38
CA VAL A 122 14.55 -12.91 7.79
C VAL A 122 15.35 -14.20 7.92
N GLN A 123 16.54 -14.18 8.52
CA GLN A 123 17.31 -15.39 8.83
C GLN A 123 16.89 -16.00 10.19
N PRO A 124 17.16 -17.30 10.45
CA PRO A 124 16.79 -17.98 11.69
C PRO A 124 17.30 -17.30 12.96
#